data_AF-A0A1S2K816-F1
#
_entry.id   AF-A0A1S2K816-F1
#
_cell.length_a   1.000
_cell.length_b   1.000
_cell.length_c   1.000
_cell.angle_alpha   90.00
_cell.angle_beta   90.00
_cell.angle_gamma   90.00
#
_symmetry.space_group_name_H-M   'P 1'
#
loop_
_entity.id
_entity.type
_entity.pdbx_description
1 polymer ?
#
loop_
_entity_poly.entity_id
_entity_poly.type
_entity_poly.pdbx_seq_one_letter_code
_entity_poly.pdbx_strand_id
1 'polypeptide(L)' 'MGCRERAAKNELLRIVAVEGACVPDPRGTLPGRGAYVHPAPSCIDLAVRRRAFPRSLRVQGPL' A
#
# COMPACT_ATOMS: atom_id res chain seq x y z
N MET A 1 6.40 0.28 3.37
CA MET A 1 6.27 -1.13 2.93
C MET A 1 7.28 -1.58 1.87
N GLY A 2 7.75 -0.71 0.98
CA GLY A 2 8.78 -1.05 0.00
C GLY A 2 10.18 -1.18 0.62
N CYS A 3 11.03 -0.17 0.44
CA CYS A 3 12.40 -0.11 0.96
C CYS A 3 12.54 -0.15 2.50
N ARG A 4 11.42 -0.12 3.25
CA ARG A 4 11.36 0.00 4.72
C ARG A 4 11.96 1.30 5.29
N GLU A 5 12.32 2.25 4.46
CA GLU A 5 12.75 3.57 4.90
C GLU A 5 11.57 4.36 5.47
N ARG A 6 11.90 5.27 6.40
CA ARG A 6 10.97 6.27 6.92
C ARG A 6 10.98 7.45 5.94
N ALA A 7 9.81 7.81 5.44
CA ALA A 7 9.60 9.02 4.67
C ALA A 7 8.47 9.85 5.28
N ALA A 8 8.40 11.11 4.90
CA ALA A 8 7.33 11.98 5.36
C ALA A 8 5.99 11.50 4.81
N LYS A 9 4.90 11.74 5.54
CA LYS A 9 3.56 11.24 5.17
C LYS A 9 3.09 11.73 3.81
N ASN A 10 3.54 12.92 3.37
CA ASN A 10 3.27 13.50 2.06
C ASN A 10 4.04 12.83 0.91
N GLU A 11 5.12 12.11 1.21
CA GLU A 11 5.93 11.36 0.23
C GLU A 11 5.45 9.91 0.08
N LEU A 12 4.44 9.50 0.86
CA LEU A 12 3.88 8.16 0.84
C LEU A 12 2.51 8.14 0.19
N LEU A 13 2.34 7.24 -0.77
CA LEU A 13 1.05 6.88 -1.32
C LEU A 13 0.34 5.91 -0.36
N ARG A 14 -0.85 6.32 0.11
CA ARG A 14 -1.76 5.40 0.81
C ARG A 14 -2.43 4.52 -0.23
N ILE A 15 -2.46 3.22 0.02
CA ILE A 15 -3.20 2.21 -0.73
C ILE A 15 -4.17 1.55 0.22
N VAL A 16 -5.40 1.33 -0.19
CA VAL A 16 -6.44 0.62 0.57
C VAL A 16 -6.85 -0.64 -0.17
N ALA A 17 -7.38 -1.62 0.54
CA ALA A 17 -8.04 -2.77 -0.09
C ALA A 17 -9.53 -2.45 -0.22
N VAL A 18 -10.03 -2.43 -1.46
CA VAL A 18 -11.45 -2.27 -1.77
C VAL A 18 -11.86 -3.45 -2.61
N GLU A 19 -12.85 -4.23 -2.14
CA GLU A 19 -13.39 -5.40 -2.85
C GLU A 19 -12.33 -6.42 -3.33
N GLY A 20 -11.23 -6.56 -2.59
CA GLY A 20 -10.14 -7.47 -2.96
C GLY A 20 -9.16 -6.91 -3.98
N ALA A 21 -9.20 -5.62 -4.27
CA ALA A 21 -8.23 -4.92 -5.11
C ALA A 21 -7.46 -3.85 -4.32
N CYS A 22 -6.19 -3.65 -4.67
CA CYS A 22 -5.39 -2.52 -4.18
C CYS A 22 -5.80 -1.23 -4.89
N VAL A 23 -6.40 -0.29 -4.17
CA VAL A 23 -6.79 1.03 -4.70
C VAL A 23 -5.89 2.11 -4.11
N PRO A 24 -5.22 2.94 -4.94
CA PRO A 24 -4.47 4.09 -4.46
C PRO A 24 -5.43 5.17 -3.94
N ASP A 25 -5.14 5.69 -2.76
CA ASP A 25 -5.88 6.76 -2.10
C ASP A 25 -4.97 7.94 -1.73
N PRO A 26 -4.58 8.78 -2.72
CA PRO A 26 -3.73 9.94 -2.46
C PRO A 26 -4.35 10.94 -1.48
N ARG A 27 -5.68 10.96 -1.37
CA ARG A 27 -6.43 11.93 -0.55
C ARG A 27 -6.70 11.42 0.88
N GLY A 28 -6.52 10.14 1.15
CA GLY A 28 -6.82 9.56 2.45
C GLY A 28 -8.32 9.46 2.75
N THR A 29 -9.17 9.52 1.72
CA THR A 29 -10.63 9.61 1.87
C THR A 29 -11.32 8.26 1.86
N LEU A 30 -10.64 7.19 1.42
CA LEU A 30 -11.27 5.88 1.30
C LEU A 30 -11.40 5.18 2.66
N PRO A 31 -12.57 4.58 2.97
CA PRO A 31 -12.78 3.83 4.19
C PRO A 31 -11.98 2.52 4.17
N GLY A 32 -11.62 2.04 5.36
CA GLY A 32 -10.89 0.78 5.53
C GLY A 32 -9.41 0.95 5.87
N ARG A 33 -8.71 -0.18 5.91
CA ARG A 33 -7.30 -0.23 6.31
C ARG A 33 -6.42 0.31 5.18
N GLY A 34 -5.52 1.23 5.52
CA GLY A 34 -4.54 1.79 4.59
C GLY A 34 -3.14 1.21 4.79
N ALA A 35 -2.44 1.02 3.70
CA ALA A 35 -1.04 0.66 3.58
C ALA A 35 -0.28 1.84 2.96
N TYR A 36 0.89 2.18 3.49
CA TYR A 36 1.71 3.26 2.94
C TYR A 36 2.94 2.71 2.20
N VAL A 37 3.13 3.20 0.97
CA VAL A 37 4.25 2.86 0.09
C VAL A 37 4.74 4.12 -0.62
N HIS A 38 6.02 4.22 -0.94
CA HIS A 38 6.49 5.32 -1.79
C HIS A 38 5.82 5.21 -3.17
N PRO A 39 5.46 6.33 -3.82
CA PRO A 39 5.02 6.38 -5.21
C PRO A 39 6.19 6.16 -6.19
N ALA A 40 7.11 5.27 -5.84
CA ALA A 40 8.25 4.87 -6.65
C ALA A 40 7.99 3.44 -7.17
N PRO A 41 8.13 3.19 -8.49
CA PRO A 41 7.89 1.86 -9.08
C PRO A 41 8.65 0.74 -8.36
N SER A 42 9.91 0.98 -7.99
CA SER A 42 10.75 0.03 -7.25
C SER A 42 10.16 -0.36 -5.88
N CYS A 43 9.54 0.59 -5.16
CA CYS A 43 8.91 0.32 -3.87
C CYS A 43 7.59 -0.43 -4.02
N ILE A 44 6.83 -0.13 -5.07
CA ILE A 44 5.57 -0.80 -5.39
C ILE A 44 5.87 -2.25 -5.81
N ASP A 45 6.79 -2.46 -6.75
CA ASP A 45 7.20 -3.80 -7.20
C ASP A 45 7.69 -4.66 -6.04
N LEU A 46 8.50 -4.08 -5.15
CA LEU A 46 8.97 -4.77 -3.95
C LEU A 46 7.83 -5.14 -3.01
N ALA A 47 6.85 -4.25 -2.86
CA ALA A 47 5.67 -4.49 -2.03
C ALA A 47 4.75 -5.58 -2.62
N VAL A 48 4.59 -5.62 -3.95
CA VAL A 48 3.85 -6.69 -4.65
C VAL A 48 4.60 -8.01 -4.53
N ARG A 49 5.88 -8.05 -4.92
CA ARG A 49 6.71 -9.28 -4.88
C ARG A 49 6.77 -9.91 -3.49
N ARG A 50 6.84 -9.09 -2.44
CA ARG A 50 6.89 -9.55 -1.05
C ARG A 50 5.53 -9.81 -0.42
N ARG A 51 4.43 -9.66 -1.16
CA ARG A 51 3.04 -9.73 -0.65
C ARG A 51 2.84 -8.82 0.58
N ALA A 52 3.45 -7.63 0.54
CA ALA A 52 3.37 -6.67 1.64
C ALA A 52 1.98 -6.04 1.75
N PHE A 53 1.30 -5.79 0.63
CA PHE A 53 -0.06 -5.25 0.61
C PHE A 53 -1.08 -6.14 1.34
N PRO A 54 -1.30 -7.41 0.96
CA PRO A 54 -2.27 -8.26 1.66
C PRO A 54 -1.89 -8.45 3.14
N ARG A 55 -0.60 -8.54 3.47
CA ARG A 55 -0.12 -8.62 4.86
C ARG A 55 -0.50 -7.39 5.67
N SER A 56 -0.29 -6.20 5.14
CA SER A 56 -0.54 -4.95 5.87
C SER A 56 -2.00 -4.52 5.84
N LEU A 57 -2.70 -4.79 4.76
CA LEU A 57 -4.14 -4.57 4.62
C LEU A 57 -4.96 -5.65 5.34
N ARG A 58 -4.31 -6.72 5.85
CA ARG A 58 -4.93 -7.89 6.50
C ARG A 58 -6.04 -8.52 5.66
N VAL A 59 -5.79 -8.62 4.36
CA VAL A 59 -6.70 -9.28 3.42
C VAL A 59 -6.24 -10.74 3.30
N GLN A 60 -7.18 -11.67 3.40
CA GLN A 60 -6.92 -13.08 3.13
C GLN A 60 -7.15 -13.33 1.64
N GLY A 61 -6.10 -13.73 0.91
CA GLY A 61 -6.17 -14.01 -0.53
C GLY A 61 -5.23 -13.12 -1.37
N PRO A 62 -5.07 -13.44 -2.66
CA PRO A 62 -4.38 -12.57 -3.61
C PRO A 62 -5.16 -11.26 -3.79
N LEU A 63 -4.41 -10.15 -3.84
CA LEU A 63 -4.88 -8.82 -4.24
C LEU A 63 -4.35 -8.50 -5.64
#